data_AF-V5XDZ4-F1
#
_entry.id   AF-V5XDZ4-F1
#
_cell.length_a   1.000
_cell.length_b   1.000
_cell.length_c   1.000
_cell.angle_alpha   90.00
_cell.angle_beta   90.00
_cell.angle_gamma   90.00
#
_symmetry.space_group_name_H-M   'P 1'
#
loop_
_entity.id
_entity.type
_entity.pdbx_description
1 polymer ?
#
loop_
_entity_poly.entity_id
_entity_poly.type
_entity_poly.pdbx_seq_one_letter_code
_entity_poly.pdbx_strand_id
1 'polypeptide(L)'
;MNSDSDQQIRFLARLGAAMCAANYPVTLVRQTLDRTAARFGVRNDGIALPNHVQVVGPDGSGGTAVHGARVDADLRFDQIFPLARLVSDALAGRVSAEQGESRLDAIGAAARRYPSWVTVIGYGIQSAGLSLVLEPTFLNVLAALALGAMVGGLLVAGQRVPILAQLVPAISAFAVASICIVAALRLDLDHVGLRALIPPLAVFLPGAAITLAVIELTSRDVIAGTSRLIAGFVQIIQLAFGILIATQLLGMREDQLSSEAVNHIGPWAPWLGVAVYSLGVLLFLAPPVSFLPWLLLITYTAFTAQYAGDLLLGSYASGFCGGLALTLVALAVSRRRGAPPAITMILPGFWLLVPGSMGLIGVTELFGADGDSALPATLISMISVAFGLQAGLVCWQIVRRGRRAGLRQGPGIR
;
A
#
# COMPACT_ATOMS: atom_id res chain seq x y z
N MET A 1 -2.36 40.80 13.53
CA MET A 1 -1.62 39.62 14.03
C MET A 1 -2.51 38.57 14.70
N ASN A 2 -3.78 38.83 15.03
CA ASN A 2 -4.62 37.89 15.79
C ASN A 2 -5.37 36.81 14.98
N SER A 3 -5.51 36.90 13.64
CA SER A 3 -6.24 35.88 12.84
C SER A 3 -5.36 34.73 12.33
N ASP A 4 -4.04 34.84 12.47
CA ASP A 4 -3.08 33.91 11.87
C ASP A 4 -3.01 32.59 12.66
N SER A 5 -3.16 32.63 13.98
CA SER A 5 -3.09 31.42 14.83
C SER A 5 -4.30 30.50 14.64
N ASP A 6 -5.53 31.01 14.62
CA ASP A 6 -6.73 30.19 14.32
C ASP A 6 -6.62 29.50 12.95
N GLN A 7 -6.19 30.24 11.93
CA GLN A 7 -5.97 29.71 10.59
C GLN A 7 -4.86 28.67 10.56
N GLN A 8 -3.78 28.85 11.31
CA GLN A 8 -2.70 27.86 11.43
C GLN A 8 -3.19 26.56 12.08
N ILE A 9 -4.01 26.64 13.14
CA ILE A 9 -4.61 25.45 13.78
C ILE A 9 -5.55 24.72 12.81
N ARG A 10 -6.37 25.47 12.07
CA ARG A 10 -7.25 24.91 11.03
C ARG A 10 -6.47 24.22 9.92
N PHE A 11 -5.44 24.87 9.40
CA PHE A 11 -4.55 24.28 8.39
C PHE A 11 -3.90 22.99 8.89
N LEU A 12 -3.41 22.96 10.13
CA LEU A 12 -2.83 21.76 10.73
C LEU A 12 -3.85 20.61 10.80
N ALA A 13 -5.08 20.86 11.25
CA ALA A 13 -6.13 19.85 11.28
C ALA A 13 -6.42 19.29 9.87
N ARG A 14 -6.60 20.18 8.87
CA ARG A 14 -6.85 19.79 7.47
C ARG A 14 -5.67 19.05 6.85
N LEU A 15 -4.44 19.47 7.12
CA LEU A 15 -3.22 18.80 6.65
C LEU A 15 -3.12 17.39 7.25
N GLY A 16 -3.39 17.25 8.54
CA GLY A 16 -3.40 15.96 9.23
C GLY A 16 -4.45 15.02 8.64
N ALA A 17 -5.69 15.49 8.42
CA ALA A 17 -6.73 14.71 7.79
C ALA A 17 -6.36 14.29 6.36
N ALA A 18 -5.75 15.18 5.57
CA ALA A 18 -5.27 14.83 4.22
C ALA A 18 -4.14 13.78 4.27
N MET A 19 -3.24 13.84 5.24
CA MET A 19 -2.22 12.81 5.44
C MET A 19 -2.84 11.46 5.83
N CYS A 20 -3.84 11.45 6.72
CA CYS A 20 -4.59 10.23 7.06
C CYS A 20 -5.30 9.65 5.84
N ALA A 21 -5.95 10.49 5.02
CA ALA A 21 -6.59 10.09 3.76
C ALA A 21 -5.59 9.50 2.75
N ALA A 22 -4.31 9.90 2.81
CA ALA A 22 -3.23 9.32 2.03
C ALA A 22 -2.56 8.10 2.70
N ASN A 23 -3.18 7.52 3.73
CA ASN A 23 -2.70 6.36 4.49
C ASN A 23 -1.32 6.56 5.16
N TYR A 24 -1.01 7.78 5.60
CA TYR A 24 0.17 8.00 6.45
C TYR A 24 -0.04 7.36 7.83
N PRO A 25 1.01 6.78 8.45
CA PRO A 25 0.95 6.35 9.84
C PRO A 25 0.62 7.52 10.76
N VAL A 26 -0.29 7.31 11.72
CA VAL A 26 -0.74 8.32 12.69
C VAL A 26 0.45 8.93 13.45
N THR A 27 1.44 8.12 13.81
CA THR A 27 2.68 8.59 14.45
C THR A 27 3.39 9.65 13.59
N LEU A 28 3.43 9.45 12.26
CA LEU A 28 4.06 10.39 11.32
C LEU A 28 3.20 11.64 11.13
N VAL A 29 1.87 11.50 11.14
CA VAL A 29 0.94 12.63 11.10
C VAL A 29 1.20 13.53 12.31
N ARG A 30 1.16 13.00 13.54
CA ARG A 30 1.41 13.75 14.77
C ARG A 30 2.76 14.47 14.76
N GLN A 31 3.84 13.76 14.43
CA GLN A 31 5.18 14.36 14.32
C GLN A 31 5.26 15.48 13.27
N THR A 32 4.47 15.38 12.19
CA THR A 32 4.43 16.39 11.15
C THR A 32 3.66 17.62 11.62
N LEU A 33 2.54 17.43 12.31
CA LEU A 33 1.76 18.52 12.91
C LEU A 33 2.59 19.29 13.93
N ASP A 34 3.25 18.59 14.87
CA ASP A 34 4.11 19.22 15.89
C ASP A 34 5.24 20.05 15.29
N ARG A 35 5.94 19.49 14.30
CA ARG A 35 7.05 20.18 13.64
C ARG A 35 6.58 21.36 12.80
N THR A 36 5.41 21.25 12.17
CA THR A 36 4.85 22.32 11.35
C THR A 36 4.33 23.45 12.24
N ALA A 37 3.65 23.13 13.35
CA ALA A 37 3.22 24.11 14.34
C ALA A 37 4.41 24.87 14.95
N ALA A 38 5.51 24.17 15.26
CA ALA A 38 6.74 24.80 15.73
C ALA A 38 7.36 25.77 14.70
N ARG A 39 7.16 25.54 13.39
CA ARG A 39 7.58 26.47 12.33
C ARG A 39 6.71 27.71 12.26
N PHE A 40 5.42 27.58 12.54
CA PHE A 40 4.51 28.72 12.66
C PHE A 40 4.65 29.47 14.00
N GLY A 41 5.42 28.94 14.94
CA GLY A 41 5.57 29.54 16.28
C GLY A 41 4.35 29.31 17.17
N VAL A 42 3.52 28.32 16.86
CA VAL A 42 2.29 28.01 17.59
C VAL A 42 2.46 26.71 18.38
N ARG A 43 1.96 26.71 19.62
CA ARG A 43 1.79 25.49 20.40
C ARG A 43 0.49 24.83 19.99
N ASN A 44 0.53 23.52 19.77
CA ASN A 44 -0.65 22.74 19.51
C ASN A 44 -0.66 21.52 20.42
N ASP A 45 -1.85 21.04 20.72
CA ASP A 45 -2.11 19.70 21.22
C ASP A 45 -3.16 19.07 20.32
N GLY A 46 -3.05 17.78 20.01
CA GLY A 46 -3.87 17.21 18.97
C GLY A 46 -4.00 15.70 19.06
N ILE A 47 -5.19 15.24 18.71
CA ILE A 47 -5.53 13.83 18.59
C ILE A 47 -5.61 13.51 17.11
N ALA A 48 -4.83 12.52 16.67
CA ALA A 48 -4.91 11.99 15.33
C ALA A 48 -5.40 10.53 15.40
N LEU A 49 -6.49 10.26 14.70
CA LEU A 49 -7.07 8.95 14.45
C LEU A 49 -7.09 8.72 12.93
N PRO A 50 -7.19 7.47 12.46
CA PRO A 50 -7.20 7.18 11.02
C PRO A 50 -8.30 7.91 10.25
N ASN A 51 -9.46 8.15 10.88
CA ASN A 51 -10.62 8.77 10.26
C ASN A 51 -10.90 10.22 10.73
N HIS A 52 -10.13 10.74 11.69
CA HIS A 52 -10.36 12.05 12.28
C HIS A 52 -9.08 12.66 12.85
N VAL A 53 -8.84 13.93 12.58
CA VAL A 53 -7.76 14.69 13.20
C VAL A 53 -8.33 15.92 13.87
N GLN A 54 -7.99 16.10 15.14
CA GLN A 54 -8.34 17.27 15.93
C GLN A 54 -7.07 17.96 16.39
N VAL A 55 -7.00 19.28 16.18
CA VAL A 55 -5.89 20.12 16.64
C VAL A 55 -6.47 21.25 17.48
N VAL A 56 -5.85 21.45 18.64
CA VAL A 56 -6.19 22.45 19.64
C VAL A 56 -5.00 23.38 19.81
N GLY A 57 -5.24 24.68 19.87
CA GLY A 57 -4.18 25.65 20.08
C GLY A 57 -4.72 27.05 20.39
N PRO A 58 -3.85 28.05 20.56
CA PRO A 58 -4.28 29.41 20.83
C PRO A 58 -4.99 30.02 19.61
N ASP A 59 -6.07 30.75 19.85
CA ASP A 59 -6.84 31.45 18.80
C ASP A 59 -6.21 32.80 18.39
N GLY A 60 -5.18 33.27 19.10
CA GLY A 60 -4.53 34.56 18.91
C GLY A 60 -5.16 35.73 19.66
N SER A 61 -6.39 35.59 20.18
CA SER A 61 -7.11 36.57 21.01
C SER A 61 -7.12 36.23 22.51
N GLY A 62 -6.42 35.18 22.92
CA GLY A 62 -6.34 34.72 24.31
C GLY A 62 -7.30 33.58 24.64
N GLY A 63 -8.06 33.10 23.65
CA GLY A 63 -8.86 31.89 23.73
C GLY A 63 -8.18 30.67 23.09
N THR A 64 -8.94 29.59 22.98
CA THR A 64 -8.48 28.30 22.47
C THR A 64 -9.27 27.93 21.23
N ALA A 65 -8.58 27.83 20.09
CA ALA A 65 -9.13 27.31 18.85
C ALA A 65 -9.12 25.78 18.88
N VAL A 66 -10.22 25.18 18.42
CA VAL A 66 -10.38 23.73 18.28
C VAL A 66 -10.87 23.45 16.87
N HIS A 67 -10.03 22.83 16.06
CA HIS A 67 -10.37 22.46 14.69
C HIS A 67 -10.31 20.95 14.53
N GLY A 68 -11.43 20.36 14.12
CA GLY A 68 -11.54 18.95 13.75
C GLY A 68 -11.70 18.81 12.24
N ALA A 69 -10.98 17.88 11.64
CA ALA A 69 -11.10 17.52 10.24
C ALA A 69 -11.36 16.02 10.12
N ARG A 70 -12.43 15.66 9.42
CA ARG A 70 -12.81 14.28 9.14
C ARG A 70 -12.12 13.80 7.86
N VAL A 71 -11.80 12.51 7.82
CA VAL A 71 -11.40 11.81 6.60
C VAL A 71 -12.65 11.17 6.01
N ASP A 72 -13.22 11.79 4.98
CA ASP A 72 -14.45 11.31 4.35
C ASP A 72 -14.18 10.24 3.28
N ALA A 73 -13.02 10.30 2.62
CA ALA A 73 -12.59 9.35 1.61
C ALA A 73 -11.06 9.30 1.53
N ASP A 74 -10.53 8.17 1.08
CA ASP A 74 -9.11 8.04 0.77
C ASP A 74 -8.72 8.96 -0.40
N LEU A 75 -7.53 9.54 -0.30
CA LEU A 75 -6.93 10.27 -1.42
C LEU A 75 -6.50 9.30 -2.50
N ARG A 76 -6.74 9.69 -3.76
CA ARG A 76 -6.23 8.93 -4.90
C ARG A 76 -4.71 8.97 -4.91
N PHE A 77 -4.09 7.92 -5.44
CA PHE A 77 -2.63 7.81 -5.47
C PHE A 77 -1.93 8.98 -6.19
N ASP A 78 -2.52 9.52 -7.26
CA ASP A 78 -2.01 10.69 -7.97
C ASP A 78 -1.98 11.96 -7.10
N GLN A 79 -2.94 12.11 -6.18
CA GLN A 79 -3.07 13.23 -5.25
C GLN A 79 -2.04 13.17 -4.10
N ILE A 80 -1.47 11.99 -3.82
CA ILE A 80 -0.44 11.83 -2.77
C ILE A 80 0.85 12.58 -3.15
N PHE A 81 1.19 12.69 -4.45
CA PHE A 81 2.39 13.40 -4.91
C PHE A 81 2.40 14.90 -4.55
N PRO A 82 1.37 15.69 -4.91
CA PRO A 82 1.30 17.09 -4.50
C PRO A 82 1.11 17.26 -2.98
N LEU A 83 0.37 16.38 -2.29
CA LEU A 83 0.26 16.40 -0.83
C LEU A 83 1.62 16.24 -0.16
N ALA A 84 2.41 15.27 -0.60
CA ALA A 84 3.70 15.00 0.01
C ALA A 84 4.73 16.12 -0.27
N ARG A 85 4.58 16.87 -1.37
CA ARG A 85 5.29 18.14 -1.58
C ARG A 85 4.84 19.22 -0.60
N LEU A 86 3.53 19.38 -0.40
CA LEU A 86 2.97 20.32 0.57
C LEU A 86 3.46 20.04 1.99
N VAL A 87 3.44 18.77 2.42
CA VAL A 87 4.00 18.32 3.72
C VAL A 87 5.47 18.72 3.84
N SER A 88 6.26 18.51 2.78
CA SER A 88 7.68 18.85 2.78
C SER A 88 7.92 20.36 2.86
N ASP A 89 7.11 21.16 2.17
CA ASP A 89 7.17 22.63 2.21
C ASP A 89 6.74 23.17 3.57
N ALA A 90 5.69 22.60 4.17
CA ALA A 90 5.21 22.96 5.50
C ALA A 90 6.28 22.69 6.57
N LEU A 91 6.91 21.51 6.56
CA LEU A 91 8.02 21.16 7.46
C LEU A 91 9.25 22.07 7.27
N ALA A 92 9.44 22.58 6.06
CA ALA A 92 10.52 23.51 5.72
C ALA A 92 10.18 24.97 6.03
N GLY A 93 8.94 25.29 6.45
CA GLY A 93 8.48 26.67 6.66
C GLY A 93 8.39 27.48 5.36
N ARG A 94 8.19 26.83 4.21
CA ARG A 94 8.11 27.46 2.88
C ARG A 94 6.70 27.78 2.42
N VAL A 95 5.69 27.49 3.24
CA VAL A 95 4.27 27.70 2.92
C VAL A 95 3.59 28.33 4.12
N SER A 96 2.77 29.36 3.90
CA SER A 96 1.87 29.89 4.94
C SER A 96 0.64 29.00 5.12
N ALA A 97 -0.10 29.18 6.22
CA ALA A 97 -1.34 28.42 6.46
C ALA A 97 -2.37 28.64 5.34
N GLU A 98 -2.57 29.89 4.91
CA GLU A 98 -3.47 30.24 3.80
C GLU A 98 -3.09 29.56 2.48
N GLN A 99 -1.81 29.64 2.10
CA GLN A 99 -1.29 28.96 0.91
C GLN A 99 -1.42 27.44 1.02
N GLY A 100 -1.23 26.90 2.24
CA GLY A 100 -1.39 25.51 2.54
C GLY A 100 -2.82 25.03 2.34
N GLU A 101 -3.81 25.77 2.86
CA GLU A 101 -5.23 25.47 2.67
C GLU A 101 -5.64 25.53 1.19
N SER A 102 -5.23 26.58 0.46
CA SER A 102 -5.51 26.69 -0.97
C SER A 102 -4.92 25.51 -1.77
N ARG A 103 -3.71 25.05 -1.41
CA ARG A 103 -3.11 23.86 -2.01
C ARG A 103 -3.87 22.58 -1.65
N LEU A 104 -4.38 22.44 -0.42
CA LEU A 104 -5.23 21.30 -0.05
C LEU A 104 -6.52 21.26 -0.86
N ASP A 105 -7.16 22.42 -1.06
CA ASP A 105 -8.35 22.54 -1.91
C ASP A 105 -8.05 22.13 -3.35
N ALA A 106 -6.94 22.61 -3.90
CA ALA A 106 -6.49 22.24 -5.25
C ALA A 106 -6.17 20.74 -5.38
N ILE A 107 -5.60 20.12 -4.33
CA ILE A 107 -5.34 18.67 -4.30
C ILE A 107 -6.67 17.91 -4.32
N GLY A 108 -7.64 18.29 -3.50
CA GLY A 108 -8.95 17.65 -3.43
C GLY A 108 -9.75 17.78 -4.73
N ALA A 109 -9.69 18.95 -5.37
CA ALA A 109 -10.39 19.25 -6.62
C ALA A 109 -9.68 18.72 -7.89
N ALA A 110 -8.50 18.09 -7.76
CA ALA A 110 -7.73 17.64 -8.91
C ALA A 110 -8.53 16.62 -9.76
N ALA A 111 -8.66 16.92 -11.06
CA ALA A 111 -9.28 16.00 -12.01
C ALA A 111 -8.48 14.71 -12.14
N ARG A 112 -9.16 13.60 -12.47
CA ARG A 112 -8.48 12.33 -12.75
C ARG A 112 -7.63 12.48 -14.00
N ARG A 113 -6.39 12.01 -13.95
CA ARG A 113 -5.45 12.08 -15.08
C ARG A 113 -5.86 11.19 -16.25
N TYR A 114 -6.42 10.02 -15.95
CA TYR A 114 -6.88 9.06 -16.95
C TYR A 114 -8.38 8.79 -16.84
N PRO A 115 -9.05 8.52 -17.97
CA PRO A 115 -10.43 8.06 -17.96
C PRO A 115 -10.52 6.65 -17.37
N SER A 116 -11.69 6.28 -16.85
CA SER A 116 -11.87 5.02 -16.11
C SER A 116 -11.48 3.77 -16.90
N TRP A 117 -11.65 3.74 -18.22
CA TRP A 117 -11.29 2.58 -19.04
C TRP A 117 -9.78 2.30 -19.04
N VAL A 118 -8.93 3.34 -18.95
CA VAL A 118 -7.47 3.16 -18.83
C VAL A 118 -7.12 2.55 -17.48
N THR A 119 -7.81 2.97 -16.41
CA THR A 119 -7.64 2.37 -15.08
C THR A 119 -7.98 0.87 -15.09
N VAL A 120 -9.06 0.49 -15.78
CA VAL A 120 -9.48 -0.91 -15.95
C VAL A 120 -8.41 -1.73 -16.67
N ILE A 121 -7.94 -1.25 -17.83
CA ILE A 121 -6.88 -1.92 -18.59
C ILE A 121 -5.57 -1.97 -17.77
N GLY A 122 -5.25 -0.89 -17.07
CA GLY A 122 -4.08 -0.79 -16.21
C GLY A 122 -4.07 -1.83 -15.11
N TYR A 123 -5.23 -2.07 -14.48
CA TYR A 123 -5.35 -3.12 -13.47
C TYR A 123 -5.21 -4.53 -14.08
N GLY A 124 -5.78 -4.77 -15.27
CA GLY A 124 -5.51 -6.01 -16.02
C GLY A 124 -4.02 -6.24 -16.30
N ILE A 125 -3.31 -5.22 -16.80
CA ILE A 125 -1.87 -5.30 -17.05
C ILE A 125 -1.10 -5.53 -15.75
N GLN A 126 -1.50 -4.89 -14.65
CA GLN A 126 -0.91 -5.09 -13.34
C GLN A 126 -1.07 -6.55 -12.87
N SER A 127 -2.27 -7.12 -13.01
CA SER A 127 -2.54 -8.53 -12.70
C SER A 127 -1.75 -9.49 -13.59
N ALA A 128 -1.63 -9.21 -14.89
CA ALA A 128 -0.77 -10.00 -15.78
C ALA A 128 0.71 -9.97 -15.34
N GLY A 129 1.22 -8.81 -14.93
CA GLY A 129 2.56 -8.65 -14.38
C GLY A 129 2.77 -9.44 -13.09
N LEU A 130 1.79 -9.41 -12.17
CA LEU A 130 1.82 -10.25 -10.97
C LEU A 130 1.77 -11.74 -11.29
N SER A 131 0.97 -12.16 -12.28
CA SER A 131 0.93 -13.56 -12.71
C SER A 131 2.28 -14.02 -13.26
N LEU A 132 2.99 -13.19 -14.04
CA LEU A 132 4.35 -13.48 -14.52
C LEU A 132 5.36 -13.64 -13.37
N VAL A 133 5.16 -12.92 -12.26
CA VAL A 133 6.01 -13.02 -11.05
C VAL A 133 5.71 -14.28 -10.26
N LEU A 134 4.44 -14.66 -10.11
CA LEU A 134 3.99 -15.71 -9.20
C LEU A 134 3.95 -17.10 -9.84
N GLU A 135 3.39 -17.20 -11.05
CA GLU A 135 3.20 -18.47 -11.76
C GLU A 135 3.16 -18.21 -13.29
N PRO A 136 4.34 -18.08 -13.91
CA PRO A 136 4.45 -17.71 -15.31
C PRO A 136 4.05 -18.87 -16.24
N THR A 137 2.77 -18.95 -16.54
CA THR A 137 2.19 -19.76 -17.61
C THR A 137 1.35 -18.86 -18.54
N PHE A 138 1.32 -19.16 -19.84
CA PHE A 138 0.60 -18.34 -20.80
C PHE A 138 -0.90 -18.22 -20.46
N LEU A 139 -1.50 -19.33 -20.02
CA LEU A 139 -2.90 -19.36 -19.63
C LEU A 139 -3.17 -18.50 -18.39
N ASN A 140 -2.34 -18.60 -17.35
CA ASN A 140 -2.50 -17.80 -16.13
C ASN A 140 -2.31 -16.31 -16.40
N VAL A 141 -1.35 -15.94 -17.25
CA VAL A 141 -1.12 -14.53 -17.61
C VAL A 141 -2.30 -13.95 -18.38
N LEU A 142 -2.86 -14.69 -19.34
CA LEU A 142 -4.05 -14.26 -20.08
C LEU A 142 -5.29 -14.19 -19.19
N ALA A 143 -5.48 -15.19 -18.33
CA ALA A 143 -6.57 -15.21 -17.35
C ALA A 143 -6.45 -14.04 -16.37
N ALA A 144 -5.25 -13.79 -15.82
CA ALA A 144 -4.99 -12.67 -14.93
C ALA A 144 -5.22 -11.31 -15.60
N LEU A 145 -4.87 -11.16 -16.87
CA LEU A 145 -5.16 -9.95 -17.65
C LEU A 145 -6.67 -9.70 -17.74
N ALA A 146 -7.44 -10.73 -18.13
CA ALA A 146 -8.89 -10.64 -18.32
C ALA A 146 -9.65 -10.45 -16.99
N LEU A 147 -9.34 -11.28 -15.99
CA LEU A 147 -9.93 -11.23 -14.66
C LEU A 147 -9.52 -9.95 -13.92
N GLY A 148 -8.27 -9.51 -14.09
CA GLY A 148 -7.81 -8.21 -13.60
C GLY A 148 -8.62 -7.07 -14.23
N ALA A 149 -8.81 -7.05 -15.54
CA ALA A 149 -9.66 -6.04 -16.18
C ALA A 149 -11.11 -6.11 -15.65
N MET A 150 -11.69 -7.30 -15.46
CA MET A 150 -13.02 -7.45 -14.85
C MET A 150 -13.09 -6.82 -13.45
N VAL A 151 -12.14 -7.14 -12.57
CA VAL A 151 -12.07 -6.58 -11.21
C VAL A 151 -11.83 -5.07 -11.25
N GLY A 152 -11.00 -4.58 -12.18
CA GLY A 152 -10.82 -3.15 -12.42
C GLY A 152 -12.13 -2.45 -12.77
N GLY A 153 -12.98 -3.11 -13.56
CA GLY A 153 -14.34 -2.66 -13.87
C GLY A 153 -15.23 -2.59 -12.63
N LEU A 154 -15.20 -3.63 -11.79
CA LEU A 154 -15.94 -3.67 -10.52
C LEU A 154 -15.50 -2.56 -9.55
N LEU A 155 -14.20 -2.28 -9.47
CA LEU A 155 -13.66 -1.17 -8.67
C LEU A 155 -14.18 0.19 -9.17
N VAL A 156 -14.15 0.42 -10.48
CA VAL A 156 -14.67 1.65 -11.09
C VAL A 156 -16.17 1.78 -10.87
N ALA A 157 -16.92 0.69 -10.96
CA ALA A 157 -18.36 0.68 -10.68
C ALA A 157 -18.66 0.97 -9.20
N GLY A 158 -17.91 0.37 -8.28
CA GLY A 158 -18.03 0.60 -6.84
C GLY A 158 -17.78 2.07 -6.45
N GLN A 159 -16.87 2.76 -7.14
CA GLN A 159 -16.65 4.19 -6.92
C GLN A 159 -17.86 5.08 -7.29
N ARG A 160 -18.76 4.61 -8.16
CA ARG A 160 -19.98 5.34 -8.52
C ARG A 160 -21.14 5.06 -7.58
N VAL A 161 -21.10 3.92 -6.88
CA VAL A 161 -22.18 3.43 -6.02
C VAL A 161 -21.60 3.05 -4.65
N PRO A 162 -21.50 4.00 -3.70
CA PRO A 162 -20.80 3.80 -2.42
C PRO A 162 -21.30 2.60 -1.60
N ILE A 163 -22.60 2.29 -1.68
CA ILE A 163 -23.18 1.13 -0.99
C ILE A 163 -22.65 -0.20 -1.53
N LEU A 164 -22.33 -0.28 -2.82
CA LEU A 164 -21.75 -1.48 -3.43
C LEU A 164 -20.25 -1.59 -3.16
N ALA A 165 -19.55 -0.47 -2.95
CA ALA A 165 -18.10 -0.45 -2.72
C ALA A 165 -17.67 -1.39 -1.57
N GLN A 166 -18.50 -1.49 -0.53
CA GLN A 166 -18.23 -2.37 0.63
C GLN A 166 -18.30 -3.86 0.29
N LEU A 167 -19.04 -4.25 -0.74
CA LEU A 167 -19.20 -5.65 -1.16
C LEU A 167 -18.31 -6.03 -2.35
N VAL A 168 -17.65 -5.05 -2.99
CA VAL A 168 -16.78 -5.28 -4.15
C VAL A 168 -15.72 -6.36 -3.90
N PRO A 169 -15.03 -6.45 -2.74
CA PRO A 169 -14.07 -7.52 -2.48
C PRO A 169 -14.71 -8.92 -2.57
N ALA A 170 -15.84 -9.14 -1.90
CA ALA A 170 -16.54 -10.43 -1.90
C ALA A 170 -17.09 -10.79 -3.28
N ILE A 171 -17.71 -9.82 -3.98
CA ILE A 171 -18.25 -10.03 -5.34
C ILE A 171 -17.12 -10.34 -6.32
N SER A 172 -15.99 -9.64 -6.22
CA SER A 172 -14.83 -9.88 -7.07
C SER A 172 -14.24 -11.26 -6.82
N ALA A 173 -14.08 -11.64 -5.56
CA ALA A 173 -13.56 -12.95 -5.19
C ALA A 173 -14.45 -14.10 -5.69
N PHE A 174 -15.77 -13.96 -5.51
CA PHE A 174 -16.76 -14.88 -6.06
C PHE A 174 -16.66 -14.97 -7.59
N ALA A 175 -16.69 -13.85 -8.30
CA ALA A 175 -16.65 -13.84 -9.76
C ALA A 175 -15.36 -14.45 -10.32
N VAL A 176 -14.20 -14.07 -9.76
CA VAL A 176 -12.89 -14.61 -10.16
C VAL A 176 -12.85 -16.12 -9.92
N ALA A 177 -13.24 -16.58 -8.71
CA ALA A 177 -13.25 -18.00 -8.38
C ALA A 177 -14.20 -18.79 -9.28
N SER A 178 -15.43 -18.31 -9.48
CA SER A 178 -16.41 -18.97 -10.35
C SER A 178 -15.91 -19.12 -11.78
N ILE A 179 -15.32 -18.06 -12.36
CA ILE A 179 -14.80 -18.12 -13.73
C ILE A 179 -13.64 -19.12 -13.83
N CYS A 180 -12.72 -19.11 -12.87
CA CYS A 180 -11.61 -20.05 -12.84
C CYS A 180 -12.09 -21.51 -12.70
N ILE A 181 -13.03 -21.79 -11.80
CA ILE A 181 -13.61 -23.13 -11.61
C ILE A 181 -14.30 -23.60 -12.90
N VAL A 182 -15.18 -22.78 -13.49
CA VAL A 182 -15.87 -23.13 -14.74
C VAL A 182 -14.88 -23.34 -15.88
N ALA A 183 -13.82 -22.52 -15.97
CA ALA A 183 -12.79 -22.67 -16.99
C ALA A 183 -12.02 -23.98 -16.83
N ALA A 184 -11.63 -24.36 -15.62
CA ALA A 184 -10.95 -25.62 -15.37
C ALA A 184 -11.83 -26.83 -15.73
N LEU A 185 -13.09 -26.83 -15.31
CA LEU A 185 -14.05 -27.89 -15.65
C LEU A 185 -14.28 -28.02 -17.17
N ARG A 186 -14.22 -26.92 -17.93
CA ARG A 186 -14.44 -26.94 -19.39
C ARG A 186 -13.20 -27.26 -20.21
N LEU A 187 -12.03 -26.92 -19.69
CA LEU A 187 -10.74 -27.13 -20.36
C LEU A 187 -10.07 -28.44 -19.92
N ASP A 188 -10.76 -29.25 -19.11
CA ASP A 188 -10.27 -30.50 -18.54
C ASP A 188 -8.90 -30.30 -17.84
N LEU A 189 -8.77 -29.14 -17.17
CA LEU A 189 -7.58 -28.87 -16.37
C LEU A 189 -7.72 -29.66 -15.08
N ASP A 190 -6.77 -30.55 -14.82
CA ASP A 190 -6.77 -31.42 -13.64
C ASP A 190 -6.90 -30.63 -12.32
N HIS A 191 -6.50 -29.36 -12.32
CA HIS A 191 -6.52 -28.51 -11.13
C HIS A 191 -6.79 -27.03 -11.45
N VAL A 192 -7.55 -26.36 -10.58
CA VAL A 192 -7.59 -24.89 -10.53
C VAL A 192 -6.41 -24.44 -9.67
N GLY A 193 -5.39 -23.84 -10.29
CA GLY A 193 -4.31 -23.23 -9.53
C GLY A 193 -4.86 -22.06 -8.70
N LEU A 194 -4.98 -22.22 -7.38
CA LEU A 194 -5.40 -21.13 -6.46
C LEU A 194 -4.54 -19.88 -6.62
N ARG A 195 -3.27 -20.09 -7.01
CA ARG A 195 -2.29 -19.05 -7.33
C ARG A 195 -2.74 -18.14 -8.48
N ALA A 196 -3.54 -18.65 -9.44
CA ALA A 196 -4.09 -17.85 -10.54
C ALA A 196 -5.17 -16.85 -10.07
N LEU A 197 -5.79 -17.07 -8.90
CA LEU A 197 -6.78 -16.16 -8.31
C LEU A 197 -6.14 -14.92 -7.66
N ILE A 198 -4.86 -15.01 -7.29
CA ILE A 198 -4.19 -13.98 -6.50
C ILE A 198 -3.93 -12.71 -7.32
N PRO A 199 -3.35 -12.76 -8.54
CA PRO A 199 -3.12 -11.55 -9.33
C PRO A 199 -4.34 -10.65 -9.57
N PRO A 200 -5.54 -11.16 -9.94
CA PRO A 200 -6.72 -10.31 -10.10
C PRO A 200 -7.30 -9.80 -8.78
N LEU A 201 -7.09 -10.49 -7.66
CA LEU A 201 -7.59 -10.08 -6.34
C LEU A 201 -6.57 -9.30 -5.49
N ALA A 202 -5.35 -9.12 -5.98
CA ALA A 202 -4.23 -8.55 -5.23
C ALA A 202 -4.51 -7.16 -4.61
N VAL A 203 -5.32 -6.32 -5.29
CA VAL A 203 -5.72 -5.00 -4.77
C VAL A 203 -6.52 -5.07 -3.47
N PHE A 204 -7.23 -6.18 -3.24
CA PHE A 204 -8.01 -6.39 -2.03
C PHE A 204 -7.21 -7.03 -0.90
N LEU A 205 -5.96 -7.41 -1.13
CA LEU A 205 -5.12 -7.92 -0.06
C LEU A 205 -4.77 -6.76 0.88
N PRO A 206 -5.16 -6.82 2.16
CA PRO A 206 -5.05 -5.70 3.09
C PRO A 206 -3.62 -5.55 3.64
N GLY A 207 -2.60 -5.94 2.88
CA GLY A 207 -1.23 -5.96 3.37
C GLY A 207 -0.79 -4.57 3.87
N ALA A 208 -1.18 -3.49 3.19
CA ALA A 208 -0.79 -2.14 3.57
C ALA A 208 -1.43 -1.75 4.91
N ALA A 209 -2.70 -2.13 5.12
CA ALA A 209 -3.42 -1.90 6.37
C ALA A 209 -2.78 -2.70 7.53
N ILE A 210 -2.45 -3.97 7.32
CA ILE A 210 -1.79 -4.81 8.34
C ILE A 210 -0.39 -4.27 8.68
N THR A 211 0.37 -3.86 7.66
CA THR A 211 1.70 -3.28 7.84
C THR A 211 1.64 -1.99 8.65
N LEU A 212 0.74 -1.08 8.28
CA LEU A 212 0.51 0.15 9.01
C LEU A 212 0.05 -0.14 10.45
N ALA A 213 -0.80 -1.16 10.63
CA ALA A 213 -1.23 -1.59 11.95
C ALA A 213 -0.05 -2.02 12.81
N VAL A 214 0.85 -2.87 12.31
CA VAL A 214 2.05 -3.29 13.04
C VAL A 214 2.95 -2.08 13.39
N ILE A 215 3.18 -1.17 12.44
CA ILE A 215 3.97 0.05 12.67
C ILE A 215 3.36 0.91 13.78
N GLU A 216 2.04 1.07 13.81
CA GLU A 216 1.34 1.89 14.79
C GLU A 216 1.24 1.21 16.16
N LEU A 217 0.95 -0.10 16.20
CA LEU A 217 0.94 -0.90 17.43
C LEU A 217 2.31 -0.86 18.12
N THR A 218 3.39 -1.04 17.35
CA THR A 218 4.76 -0.95 17.89
C THR A 218 5.16 0.47 18.28
N SER A 219 4.52 1.49 17.70
CA SER A 219 4.70 2.91 18.05
C SER A 219 3.77 3.38 19.18
N ARG A 220 3.03 2.47 19.83
CA ARG A 220 2.04 2.73 20.90
C ARG A 220 0.77 3.48 20.47
N ASP A 221 0.52 3.62 19.17
CA ASP A 221 -0.75 4.15 18.63
C ASP A 221 -1.77 3.00 18.49
N VAL A 222 -2.18 2.42 19.63
CA VAL A 222 -2.95 1.16 19.67
C VAL A 222 -4.32 1.26 18.99
N ILE A 223 -5.03 2.38 19.16
CA ILE A 223 -6.37 2.58 18.58
C ILE A 223 -6.28 2.56 17.05
N ALA A 224 -5.33 3.31 16.48
CA ALA A 224 -5.12 3.38 15.05
C ALA A 224 -4.69 2.02 14.49
N GLY A 225 -3.72 1.38 15.14
CA GLY A 225 -3.21 0.10 14.71
C GLY A 225 -4.27 -1.01 14.72
N THR A 226 -4.99 -1.18 15.83
CA THR A 226 -6.06 -2.18 15.94
C THR A 226 -7.19 -1.94 14.93
N SER A 227 -7.58 -0.68 14.70
CA SER A 227 -8.64 -0.36 13.72
C SER A 227 -8.28 -0.79 12.29
N ARG A 228 -7.04 -0.53 11.85
CA ARG A 228 -6.54 -0.95 10.54
C ARG A 228 -6.39 -2.46 10.43
N LEU A 229 -5.97 -3.12 11.51
CA LEU A 229 -5.85 -4.57 11.56
C LEU A 229 -7.22 -5.25 11.40
N ILE A 230 -8.22 -4.79 12.14
CA ILE A 230 -9.60 -5.32 12.04
C ILE A 230 -10.20 -5.05 10.66
N ALA A 231 -9.99 -3.86 10.10
CA ALA A 231 -10.44 -3.55 8.75
C ALA A 231 -9.83 -4.51 7.71
N GLY A 232 -8.52 -4.79 7.82
CA GLY A 232 -7.87 -5.78 6.98
C GLY A 232 -8.41 -7.20 7.18
N PHE A 233 -8.66 -7.61 8.43
CA PHE A 233 -9.23 -8.91 8.72
C PHE A 233 -10.62 -9.10 8.11
N VAL A 234 -11.50 -8.09 8.22
CA VAL A 234 -12.81 -8.10 7.57
C VAL A 234 -12.67 -8.26 6.05
N GLN A 235 -11.69 -7.59 5.44
CA GLN A 235 -11.43 -7.72 4.01
C GLN A 235 -10.99 -9.14 3.59
N ILE A 236 -10.17 -9.82 4.41
CA ILE A 236 -9.80 -11.23 4.19
C ILE A 236 -11.05 -12.11 4.28
N ILE A 237 -11.91 -11.91 5.28
CA ILE A 237 -13.17 -12.65 5.42
C ILE A 237 -14.06 -12.47 4.19
N GLN A 238 -14.16 -11.26 3.65
CA GLN A 238 -14.95 -11.00 2.43
C GLN A 238 -14.41 -11.78 1.23
N LEU A 239 -13.09 -11.80 1.04
CA LEU A 239 -12.47 -12.58 -0.04
C LEU A 239 -12.73 -14.07 0.15
N ALA A 240 -12.51 -14.60 1.36
CA ALA A 240 -12.75 -16.00 1.68
C ALA A 240 -14.21 -16.39 1.44
N PHE A 241 -15.15 -15.56 1.91
CA PHE A 241 -16.58 -15.78 1.72
C PHE A 241 -16.97 -15.85 0.24
N GLY A 242 -16.46 -14.95 -0.60
CA GLY A 242 -16.72 -14.98 -2.03
C GLY A 242 -16.21 -16.26 -2.70
N ILE A 243 -14.99 -16.69 -2.36
CA ILE A 243 -14.39 -17.93 -2.90
C ILE A 243 -15.19 -19.16 -2.43
N LEU A 244 -15.53 -19.24 -1.14
CA LEU A 244 -16.27 -20.37 -0.56
C LEU A 244 -17.66 -20.55 -1.18
N ILE A 245 -18.38 -19.45 -1.44
CA ILE A 245 -19.68 -19.54 -2.12
C ILE A 245 -19.49 -20.06 -3.56
N ALA A 246 -18.44 -19.61 -4.26
CA ALA A 246 -18.18 -20.08 -5.62
C ALA A 246 -17.88 -21.58 -5.66
N THR A 247 -17.07 -22.10 -4.72
CA THR A 247 -16.75 -23.54 -4.65
C THR A 247 -17.98 -24.36 -4.30
N GLN A 248 -18.77 -23.95 -3.30
CA GLN A 248 -20.00 -24.65 -2.90
C GLN A 248 -21.05 -24.72 -4.01
N LEU A 249 -21.27 -23.61 -4.74
CA LEU A 249 -22.28 -23.57 -5.81
C LEU A 249 -21.87 -24.35 -7.05
N LEU A 250 -20.56 -24.47 -7.32
CA LEU A 250 -20.04 -25.13 -8.52
C LEU A 250 -19.60 -26.58 -8.28
N GLY A 251 -19.73 -27.09 -7.04
CA GLY A 251 -19.54 -28.50 -6.71
C GLY A 251 -18.11 -29.02 -6.88
N MET A 252 -17.11 -28.13 -6.89
CA MET A 252 -15.71 -28.55 -6.88
C MET A 252 -15.32 -29.05 -5.49
N ARG A 253 -14.74 -30.25 -5.43
CA ARG A 253 -14.17 -30.79 -4.20
C ARG A 253 -12.84 -30.10 -3.91
N GLU A 254 -12.59 -29.81 -2.64
CA GLU A 254 -11.39 -29.07 -2.18
C GLU A 254 -10.06 -29.78 -2.53
N ASP A 255 -10.11 -31.09 -2.76
CA ASP A 255 -8.97 -31.93 -3.16
C ASP A 255 -8.47 -31.69 -4.59
N GLN A 256 -9.20 -30.94 -5.42
CA GLN A 256 -8.83 -30.61 -6.81
C GLN A 256 -8.09 -29.26 -6.95
N LEU A 257 -7.72 -28.64 -5.82
CA LEU A 257 -6.95 -27.40 -5.79
C LEU A 257 -5.46 -27.72 -5.66
N SER A 258 -4.71 -27.74 -6.77
CA SER A 258 -3.25 -27.92 -6.69
C SER A 258 -2.52 -26.64 -6.35
N SER A 259 -1.42 -26.81 -5.62
CA SER A 259 -0.58 -25.73 -5.09
C SER A 259 0.80 -25.69 -5.73
N GLU A 260 1.08 -26.58 -6.68
CA GLU A 260 2.40 -26.73 -7.28
C GLU A 260 2.67 -25.59 -8.28
N ALA A 261 3.75 -24.85 -8.05
CA ALA A 261 4.12 -23.74 -8.91
C ALA A 261 4.72 -24.28 -10.20
N VAL A 262 4.09 -24.02 -11.34
CA VAL A 262 4.67 -24.43 -12.63
C VAL A 262 5.13 -23.21 -13.41
N ASN A 263 6.44 -23.16 -13.68
CA ASN A 263 7.01 -22.18 -14.59
C ASN A 263 7.18 -22.82 -15.98
N HIS A 264 6.32 -22.45 -16.91
CA HIS A 264 6.36 -22.95 -18.29
C HIS A 264 6.91 -21.92 -19.30
N ILE A 265 7.19 -20.68 -18.88
CA ILE A 265 7.68 -19.62 -19.76
C ILE A 265 9.21 -19.48 -19.68
N GLY A 266 9.78 -19.60 -18.48
CA GLY A 266 11.23 -19.56 -18.24
C GLY A 266 11.65 -18.69 -17.05
N PRO A 267 12.94 -18.74 -16.66
CA PRO A 267 13.45 -18.06 -15.47
C PRO A 267 13.49 -16.53 -15.58
N TRP A 268 13.40 -15.99 -16.81
CA TRP A 268 13.34 -14.54 -17.06
C TRP A 268 11.93 -13.96 -16.86
N ALA A 269 10.89 -14.79 -16.82
CA ALA A 269 9.50 -14.34 -16.79
C ALA A 269 9.15 -13.50 -15.55
N PRO A 270 9.60 -13.83 -14.32
CA PRO A 270 9.34 -12.98 -13.16
C PRO A 270 9.97 -11.59 -13.30
N TRP A 271 11.15 -11.49 -13.88
CA TRP A 271 11.84 -10.22 -14.11
C TRP A 271 11.11 -9.34 -15.13
N LEU A 272 10.55 -9.94 -16.19
CA LEU A 272 9.64 -9.22 -17.09
C LEU A 272 8.34 -8.83 -16.36
N GLY A 273 7.82 -9.72 -15.52
CA GLY A 273 6.63 -9.49 -14.71
C GLY A 273 6.72 -8.23 -13.86
N VAL A 274 7.89 -7.94 -13.26
CA VAL A 274 8.13 -6.69 -12.51
C VAL A 274 7.98 -5.44 -13.39
N ALA A 275 8.47 -5.48 -14.64
CA ALA A 275 8.32 -4.37 -15.59
C ALA A 275 6.85 -4.18 -16.00
N VAL A 276 6.17 -5.29 -16.36
CA VAL A 276 4.76 -5.29 -16.75
C VAL A 276 3.87 -4.81 -15.58
N TYR A 277 4.15 -5.27 -14.37
CA TYR A 277 3.51 -4.81 -13.13
C TYR A 277 3.65 -3.29 -12.96
N SER A 278 4.87 -2.78 -13.12
CA SER A 278 5.16 -1.35 -12.97
C SER A 278 4.43 -0.49 -14.02
N LEU A 279 4.29 -1.00 -15.24
CA LEU A 279 3.48 -0.36 -16.28
C LEU A 279 1.99 -0.39 -15.93
N GLY A 280 1.48 -1.53 -15.44
CA GLY A 280 0.11 -1.65 -14.96
C GLY A 280 -0.20 -0.67 -13.82
N VAL A 281 0.69 -0.54 -12.84
CA VAL A 281 0.61 0.46 -11.75
C VAL A 281 0.55 1.89 -12.31
N LEU A 282 1.35 2.22 -13.32
CA LEU A 282 1.34 3.55 -13.94
C LEU A 282 -0.01 3.89 -14.56
N LEU A 283 -0.69 2.92 -15.19
CA LEU A 283 -1.99 3.10 -15.82
C LEU A 283 -3.14 3.04 -14.80
N PHE A 284 -3.06 2.13 -13.83
CA PHE A 284 -4.08 1.92 -12.80
C PHE A 284 -4.15 3.09 -11.81
N LEU A 285 -3.00 3.47 -11.22
CA LEU A 285 -2.93 4.49 -10.18
C LEU A 285 -2.67 5.90 -10.72
N ALA A 286 -2.38 6.02 -12.02
CA ALA A 286 -2.14 7.28 -12.73
C ALA A 286 -1.12 8.25 -12.08
N PRO A 287 0.01 7.80 -11.49
CA PRO A 287 1.03 8.70 -10.98
C PRO A 287 1.64 9.55 -12.12
N PRO A 288 2.38 10.63 -11.80
CA PRO A 288 3.13 11.37 -12.81
C PRO A 288 4.05 10.44 -13.59
N VAL A 289 4.11 10.55 -14.93
CA VAL A 289 4.96 9.68 -15.79
C VAL A 289 6.45 9.73 -15.42
N SER A 290 6.90 10.86 -14.85
CA SER A 290 8.26 11.00 -14.28
C SER A 290 8.54 10.06 -13.11
N PHE A 291 7.51 9.39 -12.56
CA PHE A 291 7.63 8.39 -11.51
C PHE A 291 8.14 7.05 -12.03
N LEU A 292 7.92 6.71 -13.30
CA LEU A 292 8.21 5.37 -13.83
C LEU A 292 9.64 4.87 -13.57
N PRO A 293 10.71 5.67 -13.77
CA PRO A 293 12.07 5.21 -13.46
C PRO A 293 12.28 4.89 -11.98
N TRP A 294 11.64 5.65 -11.10
CA TRP A 294 11.71 5.44 -9.65
C TRP A 294 10.90 4.23 -9.22
N LEU A 295 9.74 4.02 -9.86
CA LEU A 295 8.93 2.84 -9.66
C LEU A 295 9.68 1.58 -10.07
N LEU A 296 10.29 1.54 -11.26
CA LEU A 296 11.09 0.41 -11.71
C LEU A 296 12.27 0.14 -10.77
N LEU A 297 13.01 1.19 -10.38
CA LEU A 297 14.10 1.05 -9.41
C LEU A 297 13.62 0.38 -8.12
N ILE A 298 12.49 0.83 -7.59
CA ILE A 298 12.01 0.35 -6.29
C ILE A 298 11.43 -1.06 -6.36
N THR A 299 10.68 -1.38 -7.42
CA THR A 299 10.07 -2.70 -7.60
C THR A 299 11.13 -3.76 -7.91
N TYR A 300 12.11 -3.46 -8.77
CA TYR A 300 13.23 -4.39 -9.01
C TYR A 300 14.11 -4.58 -7.79
N THR A 301 14.39 -3.51 -7.03
CA THR A 301 15.20 -3.64 -5.80
C THR A 301 14.49 -4.54 -4.78
N ALA A 302 13.20 -4.29 -4.56
CA ALA A 302 12.39 -5.07 -3.63
C ALA A 302 12.32 -6.53 -4.04
N PHE A 303 12.01 -6.81 -5.31
CA PHE A 303 11.93 -8.16 -5.85
C PHE A 303 13.27 -8.89 -5.80
N THR A 304 14.37 -8.24 -6.17
CA THR A 304 15.71 -8.85 -6.12
C THR A 304 16.11 -9.22 -4.68
N ALA A 305 15.85 -8.33 -3.73
CA ALA A 305 16.15 -8.59 -2.32
C ALA A 305 15.28 -9.70 -1.73
N GLN A 306 14.02 -9.77 -2.13
CA GLN A 306 13.11 -10.85 -1.75
C GLN A 306 13.56 -12.19 -2.32
N TYR A 307 13.87 -12.23 -3.62
CA TYR A 307 14.40 -13.41 -4.30
C TYR A 307 15.70 -13.92 -3.68
N ALA A 308 16.65 -13.02 -3.40
CA ALA A 308 17.88 -13.37 -2.69
C ALA A 308 17.62 -13.84 -1.25
N GLY A 309 16.67 -13.23 -0.55
CA GLY A 309 16.27 -13.64 0.80
C GLY A 309 15.68 -15.05 0.83
N ASP A 310 14.86 -15.39 -0.16
CA ASP A 310 14.31 -16.74 -0.33
C ASP A 310 15.42 -17.79 -0.50
N LEU A 311 16.41 -17.51 -1.35
CA LEU A 311 17.54 -18.41 -1.59
C LEU A 311 18.48 -18.57 -0.38
N LEU A 312 18.67 -17.52 0.43
CA LEU A 312 19.70 -17.50 1.48
C LEU A 312 19.17 -17.81 2.89
N LEU A 313 17.95 -17.35 3.21
CA LEU A 313 17.38 -17.39 4.56
C LEU A 313 16.09 -18.22 4.63
N GLY A 314 15.63 -18.72 3.49
CA GLY A 314 14.37 -19.42 3.35
C GLY A 314 13.19 -18.47 3.24
N SER A 315 12.07 -19.07 2.88
CA SER A 315 10.97 -18.34 2.28
C SER A 315 10.19 -17.46 3.27
N TYR A 316 10.20 -17.77 4.57
CA TYR A 316 9.60 -16.93 5.61
C TYR A 316 10.33 -15.58 5.80
N ALA A 317 11.64 -15.56 5.54
CA ALA A 317 12.47 -14.36 5.68
C ALA A 317 12.56 -13.52 4.38
N SER A 318 12.11 -14.06 3.24
CA SER A 318 12.13 -13.38 1.93
C SER A 318 11.41 -12.02 1.96
N GLY A 319 10.22 -11.98 2.56
CA GLY A 319 9.42 -10.75 2.72
C GLY A 319 10.13 -9.68 3.54
N PHE A 320 10.79 -10.08 4.63
CA PHE A 320 11.62 -9.21 5.45
C PHE A 320 12.75 -8.57 4.65
N CYS A 321 13.50 -9.36 3.86
CA CYS A 321 14.58 -8.85 3.01
C CYS A 321 14.08 -7.86 1.96
N GLY A 322 12.97 -8.19 1.30
CA GLY A 322 12.31 -7.30 0.33
C GLY A 322 11.87 -5.98 0.96
N GLY A 323 11.18 -6.03 2.10
CA GLY A 323 10.71 -4.85 2.83
C GLY A 323 11.86 -3.97 3.34
N LEU A 324 12.92 -4.57 3.87
CA LEU A 324 14.11 -3.86 4.32
C LEU A 324 14.78 -3.08 3.18
N ALA A 325 15.03 -3.75 2.05
CA ALA A 325 15.65 -3.12 0.89
C ALA A 325 14.76 -2.02 0.29
N LEU A 326 13.46 -2.30 0.14
CA LEU A 326 12.45 -1.35 -0.32
C LEU A 326 12.49 -0.05 0.48
N THR A 327 12.41 -0.15 1.81
CA THR A 327 12.46 1.03 2.68
C THR A 327 13.77 1.78 2.60
N LEU A 328 14.91 1.08 2.66
CA LEU A 328 16.22 1.72 2.65
C LEU A 328 16.45 2.50 1.35
N VAL A 329 16.11 1.90 0.20
CA VAL A 329 16.26 2.55 -1.10
C VAL A 329 15.26 3.68 -1.28
N ALA A 330 13.99 3.51 -0.90
CA ALA A 330 13.00 4.60 -0.97
C ALA A 330 13.42 5.82 -0.13
N LEU A 331 13.95 5.60 1.08
CA LEU A 331 14.45 6.66 1.95
C LEU A 331 15.76 7.28 1.44
N ALA A 332 16.64 6.51 0.81
CA ALA A 332 17.86 7.03 0.21
C ALA A 332 17.55 7.91 -1.02
N VAL A 333 16.71 7.39 -1.91
CA VAL A 333 16.34 7.99 -3.19
C VAL A 333 15.50 9.25 -3.01
N SER A 334 14.56 9.27 -2.07
CA SER A 334 13.69 10.44 -1.81
C SER A 334 14.43 11.73 -1.43
N ARG A 335 15.75 11.68 -1.20
CA ARG A 335 16.59 12.89 -1.01
C ARG A 335 17.18 13.45 -2.28
N ARG A 336 17.13 12.72 -3.39
CA ARG A 336 17.64 13.22 -4.67
C ARG A 336 16.70 14.30 -5.19
N ARG A 337 17.27 15.29 -5.89
CA ARG A 337 16.48 16.34 -6.54
C ARG A 337 15.54 15.70 -7.56
N GLY A 338 14.26 16.06 -7.51
CA GLY A 338 13.23 15.51 -8.40
C GLY A 338 12.71 14.12 -8.02
N ALA A 339 13.21 13.50 -6.95
CA ALA A 339 12.70 12.22 -6.49
C ALA A 339 11.33 12.39 -5.80
N PRO A 340 10.39 11.47 -6.03
CA PRO A 340 9.12 11.45 -5.31
C PRO A 340 9.30 11.14 -3.82
N PRO A 341 8.31 11.51 -2.99
CA PRO A 341 8.36 11.25 -1.56
C PRO A 341 8.34 9.74 -1.25
N ALA A 342 9.07 9.32 -0.20
CA ALA A 342 9.31 7.91 0.10
C ALA A 342 8.03 7.06 0.19
N ILE A 343 6.95 7.60 0.77
CA ILE A 343 5.67 6.89 0.91
C ILE A 343 5.05 6.49 -0.45
N THR A 344 5.19 7.34 -1.47
CA THR A 344 4.70 7.05 -2.83
C THR A 344 5.49 5.93 -3.51
N MET A 345 6.74 5.71 -3.11
CA MET A 345 7.57 4.61 -3.62
C MET A 345 7.33 3.30 -2.87
N ILE A 346 7.09 3.37 -1.55
CA ILE A 346 6.92 2.19 -0.72
C ILE A 346 5.63 1.43 -1.08
N LEU A 347 4.52 2.13 -1.34
CA LEU A 347 3.22 1.49 -1.52
C LEU A 347 3.16 0.53 -2.73
N PRO A 348 3.60 0.91 -3.95
CA PRO A 348 3.65 -0.02 -5.07
C PRO A 348 4.66 -1.16 -4.88
N GLY A 349 5.85 -0.88 -4.32
CA GLY A 349 6.83 -1.94 -4.04
C GLY A 349 6.28 -2.97 -3.04
N PHE A 350 5.54 -2.50 -2.06
CA PHE A 350 4.88 -3.35 -1.07
C PHE A 350 3.83 -4.29 -1.68
N TRP A 351 2.97 -3.78 -2.57
CA TRP A 351 1.97 -4.62 -3.24
C TRP A 351 2.57 -5.68 -4.15
N LEU A 352 3.78 -5.46 -4.66
CA LEU A 352 4.53 -6.50 -5.37
C LEU A 352 5.07 -7.56 -4.39
N LEU A 353 5.55 -7.13 -3.22
CA LEU A 353 6.16 -8.02 -2.23
C LEU A 353 5.17 -8.97 -1.56
N VAL A 354 3.97 -8.50 -1.18
CA VAL A 354 3.02 -9.30 -0.36
C VAL A 354 2.55 -10.57 -1.05
N PRO A 355 2.10 -10.54 -2.32
CA PRO A 355 1.83 -11.78 -3.03
C PRO A 355 3.11 -12.61 -3.20
N GLY A 356 4.26 -11.95 -3.41
CA GLY A 356 5.55 -12.61 -3.63
C GLY A 356 6.19 -13.27 -2.41
N SER A 357 5.88 -12.88 -1.17
CA SER A 357 6.61 -13.27 0.06
C SER A 357 6.17 -14.59 0.70
N MET A 358 5.71 -15.58 -0.07
CA MET A 358 4.94 -16.73 0.46
C MET A 358 3.55 -16.41 1.00
N GLY A 359 2.96 -15.26 0.69
CA GLY A 359 1.51 -15.06 0.88
C GLY A 359 0.68 -16.14 0.17
N LEU A 360 1.28 -16.83 -0.78
CA LEU A 360 0.72 -17.98 -1.49
C LEU A 360 0.57 -19.25 -0.64
N ILE A 361 1.55 -19.64 0.19
CA ILE A 361 1.47 -20.94 0.91
C ILE A 361 0.32 -20.92 1.94
N GLY A 362 0.12 -19.77 2.59
CA GLY A 362 -0.96 -19.60 3.55
C GLY A 362 -2.34 -19.36 2.95
N VAL A 363 -2.47 -19.13 1.65
CA VAL A 363 -3.78 -19.16 0.97
C VAL A 363 -4.02 -20.56 0.40
N THR A 364 -2.98 -21.27 0.00
CA THR A 364 -3.06 -22.65 -0.53
C THR A 364 -3.35 -23.70 0.54
N GLU A 365 -2.75 -23.59 1.73
CA GLU A 365 -3.07 -24.48 2.87
C GLU A 365 -4.47 -24.20 3.45
N LEU A 366 -5.07 -23.05 3.10
CA LEU A 366 -6.34 -22.60 3.69
C LEU A 366 -7.49 -23.44 3.15
N PHE A 367 -7.21 -24.12 2.03
CA PHE A 367 -8.18 -24.83 1.22
C PHE A 367 -7.61 -26.17 0.68
N GLY A 368 -6.48 -26.67 1.21
CA GLY A 368 -5.87 -27.94 0.81
C GLY A 368 -5.38 -28.78 1.99
N ALA A 369 -5.96 -29.97 2.16
CA ALA A 369 -5.64 -31.15 3.00
C ALA A 369 -5.24 -31.00 4.49
N ASP A 370 -4.60 -29.93 4.94
CA ASP A 370 -4.20 -29.66 6.33
C ASP A 370 -4.60 -28.24 6.74
N GLY A 371 -5.92 -27.99 6.91
CA GLY A 371 -6.53 -26.67 7.12
C GLY A 371 -6.15 -25.89 8.39
N ASP A 372 -5.13 -26.31 9.15
CA ASP A 372 -4.73 -25.73 10.44
C ASP A 372 -3.57 -24.69 10.34
N SER A 373 -2.83 -24.61 9.22
CA SER A 373 -1.57 -23.82 9.12
C SER A 373 -1.62 -22.58 8.21
N ALA A 374 -2.71 -22.36 7.50
CA ALA A 374 -2.74 -21.46 6.35
C ALA A 374 -2.92 -19.96 6.64
N LEU A 375 -3.97 -19.62 7.40
CA LEU A 375 -4.16 -18.26 7.91
C LEU A 375 -2.89 -17.77 8.63
N PRO A 376 -2.25 -18.59 9.50
CA PRO A 376 -0.95 -18.27 10.06
C PRO A 376 0.11 -17.92 9.01
N ALA A 377 0.31 -18.72 7.97
CA ALA A 377 1.39 -18.50 6.99
C ALA A 377 1.24 -17.19 6.17
N THR A 378 0.02 -16.84 5.73
CA THR A 378 -0.23 -15.57 5.02
C THR A 378 -0.01 -14.36 5.94
N LEU A 379 -0.48 -14.47 7.19
CA LEU A 379 -0.27 -13.45 8.21
C LEU A 379 1.21 -13.30 8.54
N ILE A 380 1.96 -14.41 8.68
CA ILE A 380 3.40 -14.42 8.91
C ILE A 380 4.13 -13.72 7.76
N SER A 381 3.74 -13.97 6.51
CA SER A 381 4.32 -13.31 5.34
C SER A 381 4.13 -11.80 5.36
N MET A 382 2.90 -11.33 5.62
CA MET A 382 2.59 -9.90 5.73
C MET A 382 3.32 -9.25 6.92
N ILE A 383 3.40 -9.95 8.05
CA ILE A 383 4.14 -9.52 9.24
C ILE A 383 5.65 -9.46 8.94
N SER A 384 6.19 -10.42 8.19
CA SER A 384 7.60 -10.46 7.77
C SER A 384 7.95 -9.24 6.92
N VAL A 385 7.12 -8.90 5.93
CA VAL A 385 7.29 -7.67 5.13
C VAL A 385 7.17 -6.42 6.02
N ALA A 386 6.20 -6.37 6.93
CA ALA A 386 6.01 -5.23 7.83
C ALA A 386 7.23 -5.01 8.74
N PHE A 387 7.78 -6.08 9.32
CA PHE A 387 9.02 -6.01 10.10
C PHE A 387 10.22 -5.64 9.24
N GLY A 388 10.29 -6.11 7.99
CA GLY A 388 11.31 -5.68 7.04
C GLY A 388 11.27 -4.16 6.80
N LEU A 389 10.09 -3.61 6.54
CA LEU A 389 9.89 -2.18 6.36
C LEU A 389 10.28 -1.39 7.62
N GLN A 390 9.89 -1.87 8.81
CA GLN A 390 10.22 -1.24 10.09
C GLN A 390 11.72 -1.30 10.40
N ALA A 391 12.36 -2.45 10.20
CA ALA A 391 13.79 -2.63 10.33
C ALA A 391 14.54 -1.67 9.40
N GLY A 392 14.09 -1.54 8.14
CA GLY A 392 14.64 -0.57 7.19
C GLY A 392 14.58 0.87 7.71
N LEU A 393 13.46 1.28 8.33
CA LEU A 393 13.31 2.61 8.96
C LEU A 393 14.29 2.81 10.12
N VAL A 394 14.43 1.80 11.00
CA VAL A 394 15.32 1.86 12.17
C VAL A 394 16.79 1.89 11.73
N CYS A 395 17.21 0.98 10.85
CA CYS A 395 18.55 0.97 10.27
C CYS A 395 18.88 2.33 9.64
N TRP A 396 17.93 2.89 8.89
CA TRP A 396 18.07 4.20 8.28
C TRP A 396 18.30 5.32 9.31
N GLN A 397 17.56 5.31 10.43
CA GLN A 397 17.73 6.27 11.51
C GLN A 397 19.09 6.14 12.22
N ILE A 398 19.54 4.90 12.48
CA ILE A 398 20.84 4.63 13.11
C ILE A 398 21.98 5.16 12.23
N VAL A 399 21.98 4.82 10.94
CA VAL A 399 23.00 5.29 9.98
C VAL A 399 23.04 6.83 9.94
N ARG A 400 21.88 7.49 9.97
CA ARG A 400 21.83 8.97 10.00
C ARG A 400 22.34 9.56 11.30
N ARG A 401 22.05 8.96 12.45
CA ARG A 401 22.57 9.42 13.74
C ARG A 401 24.09 9.26 13.79
N GLY A 402 24.62 8.13 13.34
CA GLY A 402 26.06 7.90 13.22
C GLY A 402 26.77 8.91 12.33
N ARG A 403 26.23 9.20 11.13
CA ARG A 403 26.80 10.23 10.23
C ARG A 403 26.77 11.63 10.84
N ARG A 404 25.71 12.00 11.57
CA ARG A 404 25.62 13.30 12.26
C ARG A 404 26.59 13.41 13.44
N ALA A 405 26.83 12.30 14.15
CA ALA A 405 27.82 12.25 15.22
C ALA A 405 29.25 12.36 14.67
N GLY A 406 29.58 11.65 13.58
CA GLY A 406 30.89 11.74 12.93
C GLY A 406 31.19 13.12 12.35
N LEU A 407 30.20 13.82 11.78
CA LEU A 407 30.36 15.21 11.30
C LEU A 407 30.53 16.24 12.43
N ARG A 408 30.11 15.92 13.66
CA ARG A 408 30.36 16.74 14.85
C ARG A 408 31.73 16.47 15.49
N GLN A 409 32.42 15.39 15.10
CA GLN A 409 33.72 14.99 15.62
C GLN A 409 34.87 15.11 14.59
N GLY A 410 34.60 15.63 13.38
CA GLY A 410 35.64 15.99 12.39
C GLY A 410 36.39 17.27 12.77
N PRO A 411 37.70 17.38 12.45
CA PRO A 411 38.71 17.95 13.33
C PRO A 411 38.50 19.44 13.57
N GLY A 412 38.41 19.81 14.84
CA GLY A 412 38.76 21.16 15.28
C GLY A 412 40.19 21.43 14.85
N ILE A 413 40.36 22.40 13.96
CA ILE A 413 41.63 23.00 13.62
C ILE A 413 42.27 23.42 14.95
N ARG A 414 43.33 22.72 15.34
CA ARG A 414 44.34 23.18 16.29
C ARG A 414 45.63 23.34 15.52
#